data_AF-A0A916IRR5-F1
#
_entry.id   AF-A0A916IRR5-F1
#
_cell.length_a   1.000
_cell.length_b   1.000
_cell.length_c   1.000
_cell.angle_alpha   90.00
_cell.angle_beta   90.00
_cell.angle_gamma   90.00
#
_symmetry.space_group_name_H-M   'P 1'
#
loop_
_entity.id
_entity.type
_entity.pdbx_description
1 polymer ?
#
loop_
_entity_poly.entity_id
_entity_poly.type
_entity_poly.pdbx_seq_one_letter_code
_entity_poly.pdbx_strand_id
1 'polypeptide(L)'
;MAKKSIRVSHIGIPGDLSVLKLKSYLRTALAEAAQGTGDEEILLVKVLVPRPLGLRAGERLFDKVLQGIVDKDPRVNRVSVEFIDGEVTPEKISESQARTQKEIDAYGHLLEESTDDEQPGHST
;
A
#
# COMPACT_ATOMS: atom_id res chain seq x y z
N MET A 1 15.03 -18.49 -6.05
CA MET A 1 13.98 -17.61 -6.63
C MET A 1 14.24 -16.19 -6.12
N ALA A 2 14.04 -15.17 -6.96
CA ALA A 2 14.34 -13.78 -6.60
C ALA A 2 13.54 -13.36 -5.36
N LYS A 3 14.24 -12.86 -4.34
CA LYS A 3 13.64 -12.29 -3.13
C LYS A 3 12.88 -11.04 -3.54
N LYS A 4 11.57 -11.14 -3.74
CA LYS A 4 10.74 -9.96 -4.02
C LYS A 4 10.68 -9.10 -2.76
N SER A 5 11.35 -7.96 -2.78
CA SER A 5 11.31 -6.98 -1.69
C SER A 5 9.92 -6.35 -1.63
N ILE A 6 9.29 -6.33 -0.45
CA ILE A 6 8.00 -5.68 -0.25
C ILE A 6 8.25 -4.22 0.12
N ARG A 7 7.73 -3.29 -0.69
CA ARG A 7 7.79 -1.86 -0.42
C ARG A 7 6.40 -1.34 -0.10
N VAL A 8 6.26 -0.61 1.01
CA VAL A 8 5.00 0.01 1.38
C VAL A 8 5.08 1.52 1.26
N SER A 9 4.16 2.10 0.50
CA SER A 9 4.01 3.55 0.39
C SER A 9 2.74 3.99 1.11
N HIS A 10 2.88 4.91 2.06
CA HIS A 10 1.74 5.49 2.79
C HIS A 10 1.43 6.87 2.25
N ILE A 11 0.17 7.09 1.88
CA ILE A 11 -0.33 8.36 1.34
C ILE A 11 -1.38 8.92 2.31
N GLY A 12 -1.10 10.07 2.90
CA GLY A 12 -2.06 10.78 3.73
C GLY A 12 -2.87 11.79 2.91
N ILE A 13 -4.20 11.71 2.98
CA ILE A 13 -5.07 12.66 2.30
C ILE A 13 -5.43 13.82 3.25
N PRO A 14 -5.11 15.08 2.89
CA PRO A 14 -5.54 16.22 3.68
C PRO A 14 -7.07 16.34 3.72
N GLY A 15 -7.64 16.56 4.91
CA GLY A 15 -9.10 16.63 5.12
C GLY A 15 -9.78 17.88 4.57
N ASP A 16 -9.01 18.93 4.29
CA ASP A 16 -9.51 20.15 3.66
C ASP A 16 -9.59 20.04 2.12
N LEU A 17 -9.14 18.91 1.52
CA LEU A 17 -9.24 18.72 0.08
C LEU A 17 -10.70 18.63 -0.38
N SER A 18 -11.00 19.32 -1.48
CA SER A 18 -12.25 19.11 -2.22
C SER A 18 -12.20 17.80 -3.02
N VAL A 19 -13.35 17.16 -3.24
CA VAL A 19 -13.49 15.91 -4.02
C VAL A 19 -12.84 16.01 -5.42
N LEU A 20 -12.94 17.17 -6.07
CA LEU A 20 -12.33 17.39 -7.38
C LEU A 20 -10.79 17.35 -7.32
N LYS A 21 -10.21 17.96 -6.28
CA LYS A 21 -8.74 17.96 -6.06
C LYS A 21 -8.25 16.62 -5.52
N LEU A 22 -9.06 15.91 -4.75
CA LEU A 22 -8.75 14.58 -4.23
C LEU A 22 -8.39 13.61 -5.36
N LYS A 23 -9.17 13.58 -6.44
CA LYS A 23 -8.88 12.74 -7.60
C LYS A 23 -7.49 13.00 -8.18
N SER A 24 -7.16 14.28 -8.37
CA SER A 24 -5.86 14.66 -8.94
C SER A 24 -4.72 14.40 -7.96
N TYR A 25 -4.94 14.68 -6.68
CA TYR A 25 -3.97 14.44 -5.60
C TYR A 25 -3.64 12.95 -5.48
N LEU A 26 -4.67 12.09 -5.40
CA LEU A 26 -4.49 10.64 -5.36
C LEU A 26 -3.69 10.16 -6.56
N ARG A 27 -4.05 10.61 -7.77
CA ARG A 27 -3.38 10.19 -8.99
C ARG A 27 -1.89 10.57 -8.97
N THR A 28 -1.56 11.78 -8.52
CA THR A 28 -0.16 12.22 -8.39
C THR A 28 0.55 11.43 -7.29
N ALA A 29 -0.01 11.36 -6.08
CA ALA A 29 0.62 10.71 -4.94
C ALA A 29 0.84 9.20 -5.17
N LEU A 30 -0.11 8.52 -5.83
CA LEU A 30 0.00 7.12 -6.20
C LEU A 30 1.04 6.90 -7.31
N ALA A 31 1.10 7.80 -8.31
CA ALA A 31 2.15 7.75 -9.32
C ALA A 31 3.54 7.95 -8.68
N GLU A 32 3.67 8.89 -7.73
CA GLU A 32 4.92 9.09 -7.00
C GLU A 32 5.27 7.90 -6.11
N ALA A 33 4.28 7.27 -5.47
CA ALA A 33 4.46 6.03 -4.72
C ALA A 33 4.90 4.86 -5.61
N ALA A 34 4.45 4.85 -6.87
CA ALA A 34 4.82 3.86 -7.88
C ALA A 34 6.21 4.11 -8.50
N GLN A 35 6.79 5.31 -8.34
CA GLN A 35 8.17 5.58 -8.72
C GLN A 35 9.11 4.81 -7.77
N GLY A 36 9.53 3.63 -8.21
CA GLY A 36 10.39 2.70 -7.49
C GLY A 36 11.40 2.02 -8.42
N THR A 37 12.50 1.59 -7.80
CA THR A 37 13.77 1.26 -8.46
C THR A 37 13.89 -0.16 -8.99
N GLY A 38 12.93 -1.06 -8.75
CA GLY A 38 13.02 -2.46 -9.17
C GLY A 38 11.73 -3.03 -9.75
N ASP A 39 11.85 -3.78 -10.85
CA ASP A 39 10.78 -4.58 -11.45
C ASP A 39 10.40 -5.80 -10.58
N GLU A 40 11.22 -6.11 -9.58
CA GLU A 40 11.09 -7.26 -8.67
C GLU A 40 10.50 -6.88 -7.30
N GLU A 41 10.06 -5.63 -7.12
CA GLU A 41 9.50 -5.14 -5.86
C GLU A 41 7.96 -5.27 -5.84
N ILE A 42 7.40 -5.79 -4.75
CA ILE A 42 5.94 -5.80 -4.54
C ILE A 42 5.57 -4.48 -3.88
N LEU A 43 4.88 -3.61 -4.61
CA LEU A 43 4.41 -2.33 -4.07
C LEU A 43 3.02 -2.48 -3.42
N LEU A 44 2.98 -2.20 -2.13
CA LEU A 44 1.76 -2.06 -1.34
C LEU A 44 1.49 -0.58 -1.11
N VAL A 45 0.36 -0.07 -1.56
CA VAL A 45 -0.01 1.34 -1.32
C VAL A 45 -1.11 1.41 -0.28
N LYS A 46 -0.89 2.19 0.79
CA LYS A 46 -1.87 2.43 1.85
C LYS A 46 -2.28 3.89 1.85
N VAL A 47 -3.56 4.16 1.59
CA VAL A 47 -4.12 5.51 1.48
C VAL A 47 -4.97 5.80 2.72
N LEU A 48 -4.57 6.77 3.51
CA LEU A 48 -5.31 7.21 4.69
C LEU A 48 -6.22 8.38 4.30
N VAL A 49 -7.53 8.20 4.48
CA VAL A 49 -8.55 9.17 4.07
C VAL A 49 -9.38 9.60 5.28
N PRO A 50 -9.56 10.90 5.52
CA PRO A 50 -10.52 11.39 6.50
C PRO A 50 -11.93 10.88 6.18
N ARG A 51 -12.61 10.24 7.12
CA ARG A 51 -14.01 9.80 6.98
C ARG A 51 -14.94 10.83 6.33
N PRO A 52 -14.99 12.11 6.77
CA PRO A 52 -15.89 13.08 6.15
C PRO A 52 -15.58 13.30 4.66
N LEU A 53 -14.29 13.23 4.27
CA LEU A 53 -13.88 13.35 2.88
C LEU A 53 -14.20 12.08 2.09
N GLY A 54 -13.96 10.91 2.68
CA GLY A 54 -14.30 9.62 2.09
C GLY A 54 -15.79 9.49 1.77
N LEU A 55 -16.65 9.87 2.73
CA LEU A 55 -18.10 9.90 2.56
C LEU A 55 -18.55 10.88 1.47
N ARG A 56 -17.92 12.06 1.39
CA ARG A 56 -18.22 13.07 0.36
C ARG A 56 -17.76 12.62 -1.04
N ALA A 57 -16.60 11.99 -1.14
CA ALA A 57 -16.04 11.56 -2.42
C ALA A 57 -16.72 10.29 -2.95
N GLY A 58 -17.15 9.41 -2.04
CA GLY A 58 -17.73 8.11 -2.34
C GLY A 58 -16.69 7.08 -2.76
N GLU A 59 -16.94 5.82 -2.41
CA GLU A 59 -16.05 4.68 -2.68
C GLU A 59 -15.74 4.53 -4.17
N ARG A 60 -16.73 4.82 -5.03
CA ARG A 60 -16.57 4.80 -6.50
C ARG A 60 -15.44 5.68 -7.02
N LEU A 61 -15.17 6.83 -6.39
CA LEU A 61 -14.09 7.70 -6.83
C LEU A 61 -12.73 7.07 -6.55
N PHE A 62 -12.56 6.51 -5.35
CA PHE A 62 -11.34 5.79 -4.99
C PHE A 62 -11.15 4.60 -5.90
N ASP A 63 -12.17 3.74 -6.03
CA ASP A 63 -12.14 2.55 -6.89
C ASP A 63 -11.68 2.90 -8.32
N LYS A 64 -12.29 3.92 -8.94
CA LYS A 64 -11.92 4.35 -10.29
C LYS A 64 -10.49 4.89 -10.40
N VAL A 65 -10.02 5.64 -9.41
CA VAL A 65 -8.65 6.17 -9.41
C VAL A 65 -7.63 5.05 -9.18
N LEU A 66 -7.91 4.16 -8.24
CA LEU A 66 -7.06 3.01 -7.92
C LEU A 66 -6.96 2.06 -9.10
N GLN A 67 -8.10 1.70 -9.69
CA GLN A 67 -8.14 0.84 -10.87
C GLN A 67 -7.35 1.45 -12.03
N GLY A 68 -7.48 2.76 -12.28
CA GLY A 68 -6.74 3.44 -13.35
C GLY A 68 -5.22 3.48 -13.14
N ILE A 69 -4.74 3.22 -11.93
CA ILE A 69 -3.31 3.15 -11.61
C ILE A 69 -2.81 1.72 -11.66
N VAL A 70 -3.56 0.77 -11.10
CA VAL A 70 -3.25 -0.66 -11.24
C VAL A 70 -3.21 -1.07 -12.72
N ASP A 71 -4.10 -0.52 -13.54
CA ASP A 71 -4.12 -0.72 -15.00
C ASP A 71 -2.89 -0.11 -15.71
N LYS A 72 -2.36 1.00 -15.18
CA LYS A 72 -1.19 1.70 -15.74
C LYS A 72 0.15 1.10 -15.30
N ASP A 73 0.23 0.67 -14.05
CA ASP A 73 1.45 0.24 -13.38
C ASP A 73 1.29 -1.19 -12.84
N PRO A 74 1.78 -2.21 -13.57
CA PRO A 74 1.65 -3.62 -13.16
C PRO A 74 2.44 -3.97 -11.89
N ARG A 75 3.27 -3.05 -11.40
CA ARG A 75 4.04 -3.17 -10.15
C ARG A 75 3.17 -2.95 -8.91
N VAL A 76 2.03 -2.27 -9.06
CA VAL A 76 1.09 -2.03 -7.95
C VAL A 76 0.32 -3.32 -7.68
N ASN A 77 0.80 -4.09 -6.71
CA ASN A 77 0.21 -5.40 -6.40
C ASN A 77 -1.05 -5.29 -5.54
N ARG A 78 -1.10 -4.30 -4.62
CA ARG A 78 -2.25 -4.09 -3.74
C ARG A 78 -2.36 -2.64 -3.29
N VAL A 79 -3.57 -2.09 -3.36
CA VAL A 79 -3.90 -0.80 -2.77
C VAL A 79 -4.96 -0.97 -1.70
N SER A 80 -4.71 -0.42 -0.51
CA SER A 80 -5.66 -0.41 0.60
C SER A 80 -6.01 1.02 0.97
N VAL A 81 -7.30 1.28 1.15
CA VAL A 81 -7.82 2.58 1.60
C VAL A 81 -8.30 2.43 3.03
N GLU A 82 -7.81 3.27 3.92
CA GLU A 82 -8.14 3.27 5.34
C GLU A 82 -8.84 4.60 5.68
N PHE A 83 -10.11 4.51 6.08
CA PHE A 83 -10.86 5.68 6.50
C PHE A 83 -10.60 5.96 7.98
N ILE A 84 -9.94 7.07 8.26
CA ILE A 84 -9.65 7.49 9.63
C ILE A 84 -10.67 8.52 10.11
N ASP A 85 -10.98 8.47 11.40
CA ASP A 85 -11.81 9.48 12.05
C ASP A 85 -10.94 10.72 12.38
N GLY A 86 -11.38 11.91 12.00
CA GLY A 86 -10.63 13.16 12.15
C GLY A 86 -9.58 13.41 11.06
N GLU A 87 -8.59 14.26 11.38
CA GLU A 87 -7.53 14.67 10.45
C GLU A 87 -6.45 13.59 10.27
N VAL A 88 -5.87 13.53 9.06
CA VAL A 88 -4.70 12.71 8.78
C VAL A 88 -3.46 13.46 9.28
N THR A 89 -3.05 13.14 10.51
CA THR A 89 -1.81 13.66 11.09
C THR A 89 -0.62 12.77 10.71
N PRO A 90 0.60 13.33 10.66
CA PRO A 90 1.82 12.53 10.43
C PRO A 90 1.97 11.41 11.47
N GLU A 91 1.53 11.62 12.71
CA GLU A 91 1.51 10.59 13.75
C GLU A 91 0.67 9.37 13.33
N LYS A 92 -0.56 9.58 12.83
CA LYS A 92 -1.40 8.47 12.35
C LYS A 92 -0.82 7.74 11.15
N ILE A 93 -0.15 8.48 10.27
CA ILE A 93 0.59 7.88 9.14
C ILE A 93 1.72 7.00 9.69
N SER A 94 2.52 7.50 10.63
CA SER A 94 3.61 6.75 11.27
C SER A 94 3.11 5.53 12.05
N GLU A 95 1.99 5.63 12.76
CA GLU A 95 1.37 4.49 13.46
C GLU A 95 0.89 3.42 12.47
N SER A 96 0.22 3.82 11.38
CA SER A 96 -0.22 2.89 10.33
C SER A 96 0.98 2.26 9.61
N GLN A 97 2.06 3.01 9.43
CA GLN A 97 3.31 2.55 8.85
C GLN A 97 4.03 1.55 9.77
N ALA A 98 4.14 1.84 11.07
CA ALA A 98 4.72 0.94 12.05
C ALA A 98 3.92 -0.36 12.19
N ARG A 99 2.58 -0.28 12.19
CA ARG A 99 1.70 -1.46 12.18
C ARG A 99 1.94 -2.32 10.94
N THR A 100 1.87 -1.70 9.76
CA THR A 100 2.02 -2.41 8.49
C THR A 100 3.42 -3.01 8.35
N GLN A 101 4.46 -2.29 8.77
CA GLN A 101 5.83 -2.80 8.76
C GLN A 101 5.99 -4.00 9.70
N LYS A 102 5.37 -3.95 10.88
CA LYS A 102 5.40 -5.05 11.85
C LYS A 102 4.64 -6.29 11.36
N GLU A 103 3.54 -6.09 10.63
CA GLU A 103 2.83 -7.18 9.95
C GLU A 103 3.69 -7.76 8.83
N ILE A 104 4.29 -6.93 7.97
CA ILE A 104 5.17 -7.41 6.89
C ILE A 104 6.40 -8.10 7.42
N ASP A 105 7.00 -7.64 8.51
CA ASP A 105 8.11 -8.30 9.18
C ASP A 105 7.67 -9.69 9.70
N ALA A 106 6.52 -9.76 10.38
CA ALA A 106 5.95 -11.02 10.85
C ALA A 106 5.56 -11.99 9.72
N TYR A 107 5.02 -11.50 8.60
CA TYR A 107 4.69 -12.31 7.43
C TYR A 107 5.91 -12.60 6.54
N GLY A 108 6.91 -11.72 6.53
CA GLY A 108 8.18 -11.91 5.84
C GLY A 108 8.95 -13.09 6.41
N HIS A 109 8.87 -13.28 7.74
CA HIS A 109 9.39 -14.47 8.40
C HIS A 109 8.71 -15.78 7.94
N LEU A 110 7.42 -15.77 7.56
CA LEU A 110 6.74 -16.96 7.03
C LEU A 110 7.16 -17.31 5.58
N LEU A 111 7.61 -16.32 4.81
CA LEU A 111 8.21 -16.54 3.48
C LEU A 111 9.66 -17.03 3.58
N GLU A 112 10.40 -16.69 4.65
CA GLU A 112 11.70 -17.31 4.95
C GLU A 112 11.55 -18.77 5.39
N GLU A 113 10.53 -19.12 6.18
CA GLU A 113 10.36 -20.48 6.71
C GLU A 113 9.91 -21.50 5.66
N SER A 114 9.40 -21.06 4.50
CA SER A 114 8.96 -21.97 3.42
C SER A 114 10.08 -22.39 2.45
N THR A 115 11.34 -21.98 2.69
CA THR A 115 12.52 -22.44 1.90
C THR A 115 13.43 -23.35 2.73
N ASP A 116 12.86 -24.14 3.64
CA ASP A 116 13.49 -25.34 4.19
C ASP A 116 12.55 -26.56 4.00
N ASP A 117 11.98 -26.71 2.81
CA ASP A 117 11.40 -27.99 2.38
C ASP A 117 11.89 -28.26 0.95
N GLU A 118 13.07 -28.88 0.85
CA GLU A 118 13.48 -29.84 -0.20
C GLU A 118 14.94 -30.30 0.13
N GLN A 119 15.09 -31.35 0.95
CA GLN A 119 15.32 -32.78 0.56
C GLN A 119 16.82 -33.16 0.45
N PRO A 120 17.23 -34.45 0.37
CA PRO A 120 16.73 -35.73 0.91
C PRO A 120 17.88 -36.60 1.52
N GLY A 121 17.61 -37.81 2.03
CA GLY A 121 18.62 -38.89 2.01
C GLY A 121 18.85 -39.71 3.28
N HIS A 122 18.22 -40.88 3.28
CA HIS A 122 18.70 -42.17 3.79
C HIS A 122 20.24 -42.31 3.94
N SER A 123 20.70 -42.77 5.11
CA SER A 123 21.77 -43.78 5.35
C SER A 123 22.72 -43.37 6.49
N THR A 124 22.63 -44.07 7.62
CA THR A 124 23.67 -45.01 8.10
C THR A 124 23.04 -45.93 9.14
#